data_AF-A0A150MHJ7-F1
#
_entry.id   AF-A0A150MHJ7-F1
#
_cell.length_a   1.000
_cell.length_b   1.000
_cell.length_c   1.000
_cell.angle_alpha   90.00
_cell.angle_beta   90.00
_cell.angle_gamma   90.00
#
_symmetry.space_group_name_H-M   'P 1'
#
loop_
_entity.id
_entity.type
_entity.pdbx_description
1 polymer ?
#
loop_
_entity_poly.entity_id
_entity_poly.type
_entity_poly.pdbx_seq_one_letter_code
_entity_poly.pdbx_strand_id
1 'polypeptide(L)' 'MILYTMMPEHLVFPTDRAAYEKQKLVYYDGIPFLVQATETGEYEIVQNLSTNPYHFLEAKYAPGARFPASAATS' A
#
# COMPACT_ATOMS: atom_id res chain seq x y z
N MET A 1 -0.15 -30.30 34.76
CA MET A 1 0.35 -28.91 34.84
C MET A 1 0.41 -28.37 33.43
N ILE A 2 -0.25 -27.25 33.15
CA ILE A 2 -0.20 -26.59 31.84
C ILE A 2 0.70 -25.37 32.02
N LEU A 3 1.78 -25.30 31.28
CA LEU A 3 2.75 -24.21 31.32
C LEU A 3 2.19 -23.04 30.48
N TYR A 4 1.75 -21.96 31.13
CA TYR A 4 1.22 -20.78 30.44
C TYR A 4 2.34 -19.75 30.24
N THR A 5 3.17 -19.98 29.22
CA THR A 5 4.19 -19.00 28.82
C THR A 5 3.51 -17.90 28.02
N MET A 6 3.62 -16.67 28.51
CA MET A 6 3.04 -15.51 27.84
C MET A 6 3.84 -15.28 26.56
N MET A 7 3.24 -15.55 25.39
CA MET A 7 3.88 -15.25 24.12
C MET A 7 3.89 -13.73 23.90
N PRO A 8 5.06 -13.11 23.69
CA PRO A 8 5.13 -11.70 23.32
C PRO A 8 4.35 -11.43 22.02
N GLU A 9 3.54 -10.37 22.01
CA GLU A 9 2.66 -10.03 20.88
C GLU A 9 3.43 -9.86 19.55
N HIS A 10 4.67 -9.38 19.61
CA HIS A 10 5.54 -9.19 18.44
C HIS A 10 5.98 -10.51 17.76
N LEU A 11 5.86 -11.66 18.44
CA LEU A 11 6.12 -12.98 17.84
C LEU A 11 4.87 -13.55 17.17
N VAL A 12 3.68 -13.06 17.51
CA VAL A 12 2.41 -13.49 16.92
C VAL A 12 2.19 -12.79 15.57
N PHE A 13 2.62 -11.53 15.46
CA PHE A 13 2.53 -10.72 14.25
C PHE A 13 3.91 -10.22 13.84
N PRO A 14 4.76 -11.07 13.24
CA PRO A 14 6.05 -10.62 12.73
C PRO A 14 5.82 -9.49 11.71
N THR A 15 6.51 -8.37 11.89
CA THR A 15 6.48 -7.27 10.93
C THR A 15 7.10 -7.74 9.63
N ASP A 16 6.27 -8.00 8.62
CA ASP A 16 6.73 -8.42 7.30
C ASP A 16 7.38 -7.24 6.58
N ARG A 17 8.69 -7.09 6.79
CA ARG A 17 9.52 -6.07 6.12
C ARG A 17 9.43 -6.18 4.60
N ALA A 18 9.27 -7.38 4.06
CA ALA A 18 9.20 -7.58 2.61
C ALA A 18 7.87 -7.07 2.03
N ALA A 19 6.79 -7.04 2.81
CA ALA A 19 5.53 -6.41 2.42
C ALA A 19 5.65 -4.88 2.37
N TYR A 20 6.41 -4.29 3.29
CA TYR A 20 6.68 -2.85 3.32
C TYR A 20 7.61 -2.38 2.19
N GLU A 21 8.65 -3.15 1.86
CA GLU A 21 9.61 -2.76 0.80
C GLU A 21 8.99 -2.74 -0.61
N LYS A 22 7.94 -3.53 -0.84
CA LYS A 22 7.23 -3.56 -2.13
C LYS A 22 6.31 -2.36 -2.36
N GLN A 23 6.00 -1.63 -1.29
CA GLN A 23 5.11 -0.48 -1.32
C GLN A 23 5.93 0.80 -1.46
N LYS A 24 5.53 1.66 -2.38
CA LYS A 24 6.17 2.94 -2.65
C LYS A 24 5.14 4.07 -2.55
N LEU A 25 5.55 5.19 -1.96
CA LEU A 25 4.77 6.41 -1.97
C LEU A 25 5.03 7.17 -3.28
N VAL A 26 3.98 7.50 -4.01
CA VAL A 26 4.06 8.09 -5.34
C VAL A 26 2.94 9.11 -5.53
N TYR A 27 3.19 10.16 -6.32
CA TYR A 27 2.19 11.15 -6.67
C TYR A 27 1.59 10.83 -8.05
N TYR A 28 0.27 10.66 -8.09
CA TYR A 28 -0.50 10.49 -9.32
C TYR A 28 -1.55 11.59 -9.38
N ASP A 29 -1.61 12.36 -10.46
CA ASP A 29 -2.44 13.57 -10.58
C ASP A 29 -2.26 14.59 -9.43
N GLY A 30 -1.07 14.64 -8.81
CA GLY A 30 -0.79 15.50 -7.66
C GLY A 30 -1.36 14.97 -6.32
N ILE A 31 -1.93 13.78 -6.31
CA ILE A 31 -2.49 13.12 -5.14
C ILE A 31 -1.50 12.05 -4.66
N PRO A 32 -1.19 11.99 -3.35
CA PRO A 32 -0.31 10.96 -2.81
C PRO A 32 -1.04 9.61 -2.75
N PHE A 33 -0.42 8.59 -3.33
CA PHE A 33 -0.87 7.20 -3.26
C PHE A 33 0.24 6.30 -2.76
N LEU A 34 -0.16 5.26 -2.05
CA LEU A 34 0.69 4.14 -1.73
C LEU A 34 0.45 3.07 -2.79
N VAL A 35 1.48 2.77 -3.58
CA VAL A 35 1.40 1.86 -4.72
C VAL A 35 2.34 0.69 -4.55
N GLN A 36 2.03 -0.41 -5.22
CA GLN A 36 2.88 -1.59 -5.33
C GLN A 36 3.31 -1.78 -6.79
N ALA A 37 4.60 -2.06 -7.00
CA ALA A 37 5.11 -2.40 -8.31
C ALA A 37 4.67 -3.82 -8.71
N THR A 38 4.05 -3.94 -9.88
CA THR A 38 3.70 -5.22 -10.49
C THR A 38 4.83 -5.67 -11.42
N GLU A 39 4.98 -6.98 -11.65
CA GLU A 39 6.02 -7.54 -12.54
C GLU A 39 5.97 -6.99 -13.97
N THR A 40 4.80 -6.51 -14.40
CA THR A 40 4.54 -5.94 -15.73
C THR A 40 5.00 -4.48 -15.89
N GLY A 41 5.57 -3.86 -14.84
CA GLY A 41 6.02 -2.46 -14.88
C GLY A 41 4.90 -1.43 -14.67
N GLU A 42 3.73 -1.89 -14.23
CA GLU A 42 2.63 -1.04 -13.79
C GLU A 42 2.66 -0.86 -12.26
N TYR A 43 2.04 0.21 -11.78
CA TYR A 43 1.78 0.41 -10.37
C TYR A 43 0.32 0.09 -10.06
N GLU A 44 0.11 -0.70 -9.01
CA GLU A 44 -1.22 -0.98 -8.44
C GLU A 44 -1.41 -0.13 -7.18
N ILE A 45 -2.53 0.58 -7.09
CA ILE A 45 -2.85 1.40 -5.92
C ILE A 45 -3.21 0.47 -4.76
N VAL A 46 -2.47 0.55 -3.65
CA VAL A 46 -2.79 -0.15 -2.41
C VAL A 46 -3.66 0.73 -1.52
N GLN A 47 -3.33 2.03 -1.43
CA GLN A 47 -4.07 2.97 -0.59
C GLN A 47 -4.04 4.39 -1.15
N ASN A 48 -5.20 5.05 -1.12
CA ASN A 48 -5.32 6.48 -1.36
C ASN A 48 -5.01 7.25 -0.06
N LEU A 49 -4.00 8.12 -0.09
CA LEU A 49 -3.56 8.93 1.05
C LEU A 49 -4.05 10.38 0.97
N SER A 50 -4.99 10.66 0.07
CA SER A 50 -5.54 12.00 -0.08
C SER A 50 -6.41 12.40 1.11
N THR A 51 -6.36 13.69 1.45
CA THR A 51 -7.26 14.33 2.40
C THR A 51 -8.62 14.67 1.80
N ASN A 52 -8.75 14.68 0.47
CA ASN A 52 -10.00 15.06 -0.20
C ASN A 52 -10.95 13.85 -0.36
N PRO A 53 -12.16 13.88 0.23
CA PRO A 53 -13.12 12.79 0.13
C PRO A 53 -13.59 12.52 -1.31
N TYR A 54 -13.59 13.52 -2.19
CA TYR A 54 -13.99 13.34 -3.59
C TYR A 54 -13.07 12.35 -4.33
N HIS A 55 -11.79 12.26 -3.94
CA HIS A 55 -10.87 11.32 -4.57
C HIS A 55 -11.19 9.86 -4.25
N PHE A 56 -11.93 9.58 -3.17
CA PHE A 56 -12.38 8.22 -2.84
C PHE A 56 -13.62 7.81 -3.63
N LEU A 57 -14.32 8.78 -4.25
CA LEU A 57 -15.51 8.51 -5.08
C LEU A 57 -15.13 8.10 -6.50
N GLU A 58 -13.91 8.39 -6.94
CA GLU A 58 -13.45 8.05 -8.27
C GLU A 58 -12.85 6.64 -8.30
N ALA A 59 -13.44 5.75 -9.11
CA ALA A 59 -12.99 4.37 -9.24
C ALA A 59 -11.52 4.24 -9.70
N LYS A 60 -11.00 5.24 -10.42
CA LYS A 60 -9.60 5.27 -10.88
C LYS A 60 -8.58 5.47 -9.74
N TYR A 61 -9.03 5.98 -8.59
CA TYR A 61 -8.23 6.19 -7.39
C TYR A 61 -8.55 5.17 -6.29
N ALA A 62 -9.37 4.16 -6.61
CA ALA A 62 -9.69 3.08 -5.70
C ALA A 62 -8.51 2.11 -5.55
N PRO A 63 -8.35 1.46 -4.39
CA PRO A 63 -7.41 0.36 -4.23
C PRO A 63 -7.64 -0.74 -5.28
N GLY A 64 -6.56 -1.28 -5.85
CA GLY A 64 -6.54 -2.25 -6.94
C GLY A 64 -6.53 -1.64 -8.34
N ALA A 65 -6.74 -0.32 -8.49
CA ALA A 65 -6.59 0.34 -9.77
C ALA A 65 -5.12 0.34 -10.21
N ARG A 66 -4.89 0.12 -11.51
CA ARG A 66 -3.56 0.03 -12.10
C ARG A 66 -3.32 1.18 -13.06
N PHE A 67 -2.10 1.70 -13.04
CA PHE A 67 -1.69 2.75 -13.95
C PHE A 67 -0.20 2.61 -14.30
N PRO A 68 0.23 3.10 -15.47
CA PRO A 68 1.61 2.94 -15.92
C PRO A 68 2.56 3.73 -15.01
N ALA A 69 3.72 3.14 -14.70
CA ALA A 69 4.71 3.77 -13.83
C ALA A 69 5.23 5.13 -14.33
N SER A 70 5.12 5.40 -15.64
CA SER A 70 5.49 6.69 -16.25
C SER A 70 4.54 7.84 -15.91
N ALA A 71 3.29 7.56 -15.54
CA ALA A 71 2.32 8.59 -15.16
C ALA A 71 2.51 9.06 -13.71
N ALA A 72 3.36 8.37 -12.96
CA ALA A 72 3.64 8.60 -11.56
C ALA A 72 4.85 9.52 -11.39
N THR A 73 4.70 10.58 -10.61
CA THR A 73 5.83 11.42 -10.18
C THR A 73 6.34 10.93 -8.82
N SER A 74 7.66 10.78 -8.71
CA SER A 74 8.32 10.32 -7.47
C SER A 74 8.46 11.43 -6.44
#